data_AF-A0A6J4XJC4-F1
#
_entry.id   AF-A0A6J4XJC4-F1
#
_cell.length_a   1.000
_cell.length_b   1.000
_cell.length_c   1.000
_cell.angle_alpha   90.00
_cell.angle_beta   90.00
_cell.angle_gamma   90.00
#
_symmetry.space_group_name_H-M   'P 1'
#
loop_
_entity.id
_entity.type
_entity.pdbx_description
1 polymer ?
#
loop_
_entity_poly.entity_id
_entity_poly.type
_entity_poly.pdbx_seq_one_letter_code
_entity_poly.pdbx_strand_id
1 'polypeptide(L)' 'MALVKKTIELDQEKINRIKIALNAKSEKEALNAVLSQFDTEIQLADVTLRGAGTFEFEEM' A
#
# COMPACT_ATOMS: atom_id res chain seq x y z
N MET A 1 -13.25 -12.14 -19.90
CA MET A 1 -12.85 -10.72 -19.98
C MET A 1 -11.38 -10.68 -20.36
N ALA A 2 -11.02 -10.08 -21.49
CA ALA A 2 -9.61 -9.91 -21.83
C ALA A 2 -9.02 -8.84 -20.91
N LEU A 3 -7.90 -9.15 -20.25
CA LEU A 3 -7.15 -8.18 -19.44
C LEU A 3 -6.55 -7.14 -20.38
N VAL A 4 -7.26 -6.03 -20.58
CA VAL A 4 -6.72 -4.89 -21.32
C VAL A 4 -5.62 -4.27 -20.46
N LYS A 5 -4.36 -4.50 -20.83
CA LYS A 5 -3.22 -3.82 -20.21
C LYS A 5 -3.32 -2.33 -20.54
N LYS A 6 -3.80 -1.54 -19.58
CA LYS A 6 -3.78 -0.09 -19.66
C LYS A 6 -2.33 0.34 -19.39
N THR A 7 -1.67 0.92 -20.39
CA THR A 7 -0.34 1.50 -20.22
C THR A 7 -0.51 2.81 -19.45
N ILE A 8 0.04 2.86 -18.25
CA ILE A 8 0.09 4.06 -17.42
C ILE A 8 1.53 4.53 -17.46
N GLU A 9 1.75 5.81 -17.81
CA GLU A 9 3.07 6.41 -17.66
C GLU A 9 3.34 6.62 -16.18
N LEU A 10 4.33 5.89 -15.66
CA LEU A 10 4.75 6.00 -14.28
C LEU A 10 6.03 6.83 -14.22
N ASP A 11 6.08 7.71 -13.22
CA ASP A 11 7.24 8.53 -12.91
C ASP A 11 8.43 7.63 -12.52
N GLN A 12 9.40 7.55 -13.44
CA GLN A 12 10.55 6.65 -13.34
C GLN A 12 11.49 7.03 -12.19
N GLU A 13 11.57 8.31 -11.82
CA GLU A 13 12.38 8.74 -10.68
C GLU A 13 11.80 8.19 -9.38
N LYS A 14 10.47 8.26 -9.22
CA LYS A 14 9.78 7.71 -8.06
C LYS A 14 9.93 6.19 -7.99
N ILE A 15 9.77 5.48 -9.11
CA ILE A 15 9.97 4.02 -9.16
C ILE A 15 11.40 3.65 -8.75
N ASN A 16 12.41 4.35 -9.24
CA ASN A 16 13.80 4.09 -8.88
C ASN A 16 14.07 4.31 -7.39
N ARG A 17 13.51 5.37 -6.80
CA ARG A 17 13.60 5.60 -5.36
C ARG A 17 12.98 4.46 -4.55
N ILE A 18 11.81 3.97 -4.96
CA ILE A 18 11.14 2.83 -4.32
C ILE A 18 12.00 1.57 -4.46
N LYS A 19 12.53 1.28 -5.66
CA LYS A 19 13.40 0.12 -5.87
C LYS A 19 14.63 0.13 -4.98
N ILE A 20 15.28 1.28 -4.84
CA ILE A 20 16.44 1.45 -3.96
C ILE A 20 16.03 1.23 -2.50
N ALA A 21 14.95 1.87 -2.06
CA ALA A 21 14.46 1.75 -0.68
C ALA A 21 14.09 0.32 -0.29
N LEU A 22 13.51 -0.44 -1.21
CA LEU A 22 13.09 -1.83 -1.01
C LEU A 22 14.15 -2.86 -1.41
N ASN A 23 15.30 -2.42 -1.94
CA ASN A 23 16.31 -3.29 -2.57
C ASN A 23 15.70 -4.28 -3.59
N ALA A 24 14.71 -3.83 -4.35
CA ALA A 24 13.94 -4.68 -5.26
C ALA A 24 14.69 -4.91 -6.58
N LYS A 25 14.65 -6.14 -7.08
CA LYS A 25 15.34 -6.57 -8.31
C LYS A 25 14.63 -6.09 -9.57
N SER A 26 13.34 -5.77 -9.49
CA SER A 26 12.54 -5.29 -10.63
C SER A 26 11.54 -4.21 -10.23
N GLU A 27 11.09 -3.41 -11.21
CA GLU A 27 10.01 -2.44 -11.00
C GLU A 27 8.71 -3.12 -10.57
N LYS A 28 8.40 -4.28 -11.17
CA LYS A 28 7.22 -5.07 -10.82
C LYS A 28 7.25 -5.50 -9.35
N GLU A 29 8.40 -5.93 -8.86
CA GLU A 29 8.57 -6.33 -7.46
C GLU A 29 8.39 -5.15 -6.52
N ALA A 30 9.03 -4.00 -6.82
CA ALA A 30 8.87 -2.78 -6.05
C ALA A 30 7.41 -2.31 -5.99
N LEU A 31 6.73 -2.27 -7.14
CA LEU A 31 5.33 -1.85 -7.21
C LEU A 31 4.40 -2.81 -6.46
N ASN A 32 4.59 -4.11 -6.63
CA ASN A 32 3.78 -5.11 -5.92
C ASN A 32 3.95 -5.00 -4.39
N ALA A 33 5.18 -4.80 -3.92
CA ALA A 33 5.45 -4.64 -2.49
C ALA A 33 4.74 -3.40 -1.92
N VAL A 34 4.81 -2.26 -2.61
CA VAL A 34 4.12 -1.03 -2.20
C VAL A 34 2.60 -1.21 -2.22
N LEU A 35 2.03 -1.85 -3.24
CA LEU A 35 0.59 -2.11 -3.30
C LEU A 35 0.11 -3.00 -2.15
N SER A 36 0.85 -4.07 -1.84
CA SER A 36 0.54 -4.93 -0.69
C SER A 36 0.66 -4.21 0.66
N GLN A 37 1.62 -3.28 0.78
CA GLN A 37 1.73 -2.43 1.97
C GLN A 37 0.49 -1.54 2.11
N PHE A 38 0.04 -0.88 1.04
CA PHE A 38 -1.17 -0.07 1.05
C PHE A 38 -2.42 -0.88 1.42
N ASP A 39 -2.58 -2.08 0.89
CA ASP A 39 -3.70 -2.96 1.25
C ASP A 39 -3.71 -3.25 2.77
N THR A 40 -2.54 -3.50 3.35
CA THR A 40 -2.38 -3.75 4.78
C THR A 40 -2.71 -2.50 5.60
N GLU A 41 -2.23 -1.34 5.19
CA GLU A 41 -2.47 -0.06 5.87
C GLU A 41 -3.96 0.32 5.82
N ILE A 42 -4.63 0.09 4.70
CA ILE A 42 -6.09 0.31 4.56
C ILE A 42 -6.86 -0.61 5.51
N GLN A 43 -6.51 -1.90 5.55
CA GLN A 43 -7.15 -2.85 6.47
C GLN A 43 -6.93 -2.46 7.93
N LEU A 44 -5.70 -2.05 8.29
CA LEU A 44 -5.39 -1.58 9.64
C LEU A 44 -6.21 -0.34 9.99
N ALA A 45 -6.28 0.64 9.10
CA ALA A 45 -7.07 1.85 9.31
C ALA A 45 -8.56 1.54 9.51
N ASP A 46 -9.13 0.61 8.74
CA ASP A 46 -10.52 0.18 8.90
C ASP A 46 -10.76 -0.51 10.27
N VAL A 47 -9.85 -1.41 10.68
CA VAL A 47 -9.93 -2.06 12.00
C VAL A 47 -9.80 -1.05 13.13
N THR A 48 -8.84 -0.12 13.04
CA THR A 48 -8.64 0.96 14.02
C THR A 48 -9.87 1.85 14.12
N LEU A 49 -10.47 2.24 12.99
CA LEU A 49 -11.67 3.06 12.97
C LEU A 49 -12.86 2.35 13.64
N ARG A 50 -13.06 1.06 13.34
CA ARG A 50 -14.11 0.26 13.98
C ARG A 50 -13.87 0.11 15.49
N GLY A 51 -12.63 -0.15 15.89
CA GLY A 51 -12.25 -0.30 17.30
C GLY A 51 -12.36 1.01 18.10
N ALA A 52 -12.09 2.16 17.48
CA ALA A 52 -12.25 3.47 18.11
C ALA A 52 -13.72 3.77 18.45
N GLY A 53 -14.68 3.29 17.64
CA GLY A 53 -16.11 3.42 17.93
C GLY A 53 -16.61 2.55 19.09
N THR A 54 -15.81 1.58 19.53
CA THR A 54 -16.11 0.67 20.65
C THR A 54 -15.26 0.94 21.88
N PHE A 55 -14.44 2.00 21.87
CA PHE A 55 -13.54 2.30 22.97
C PHE A 55 -14.32 2.98 24.10
N GLU A 56 -14.71 2.22 25.11
CA GLU A 56 -15.17 2.79 26.38
C GLU A 56 -13.95 3.30 27.14
N PHE A 57 -13.85 4.62 27.29
CA PHE A 57 -12.90 5.19 28.24
C PHE A 57 -13.37 4.79 29.64
N GLU A 58 -12.61 3.94 30.34
CA GLU A 58 -12.75 3.84 31.78
C GLU A 58 -12.31 5.18 32.38
N GLU A 59 -13.28 5.93 32.94
CA GLU A 59 -13.00 7.10 33.78
C GLU A 59 -12.20 6.61 35.00
N MET A 60 -10.91 6.97 35.07
CA MET A 60 -10.06 6.80 36.26
C MET A 60 -10.41 7.81 37.35
#